data_AF-A0A960F0S6-F1
#
_entry.id   AF-A0A960F0S6-F1
#
_cell.length_a   1.000
_cell.length_b   1.000
_cell.length_c   1.000
_cell.angle_alpha   90.00
_cell.angle_beta   90.00
_cell.angle_gamma   90.00
#
_symmetry.space_group_name_H-M   'P 1'
#
loop_
_entity.id
_entity.type
_entity.pdbx_description
1 polymer ?
#
loop_
_entity_poly.entity_id
_entity_poly.type
_entity_poly.pdbx_seq_one_letter_code
_entity_poly.pdbx_strand_id
1 'polypeptide(L)'
;ATNTATGQRFQFTCNFLWMCQGYYKFDKGYTPEWPNMDTYQGLLIHPMEWNDQVDYKGKKVLCIGSGATTATVVPAIAADCDHVTVLQRSPTYFWTGRNANEVADMLRELEIDETWIHEIVRRKILHDQEMVTRLSFDAPELVRDELLNNVKSLLPEGYDMTHFSP
;
A
#
# COMPACT_ATOMS: atom_id res chain seq x y z
N ALA A 1 -13.87 13.36 -27.34
CA ALA A 1 -13.15 12.10 -27.07
C ALA A 1 -12.85 11.39 -28.38
N THR A 2 -11.84 10.52 -28.41
CA THR A 2 -11.48 9.73 -29.61
C THR A 2 -11.61 8.25 -29.28
N ASN A 3 -12.27 7.48 -30.13
CA ASN A 3 -12.23 6.03 -30.05
C ASN A 3 -10.82 5.55 -30.36
N THR A 4 -10.14 4.91 -29.42
CA THR A 4 -8.77 4.44 -29.60
C THR A 4 -8.67 3.25 -30.56
N ALA A 5 -9.76 2.50 -30.81
CA ALA A 5 -9.79 1.39 -31.75
C ALA A 5 -10.12 1.82 -33.19
N THR A 6 -11.00 2.80 -33.37
CA THR A 6 -11.49 3.21 -34.71
C THR A 6 -10.97 4.56 -35.19
N GLY A 7 -10.32 5.35 -34.31
CA GLY A 7 -9.87 6.71 -34.61
C GLY A 7 -11.01 7.73 -34.73
N GLN A 8 -12.27 7.29 -34.61
CA GLN A 8 -13.45 8.16 -34.72
C GLN A 8 -13.47 9.19 -33.59
N ARG A 9 -13.72 10.45 -33.95
CA ARG A 9 -13.86 11.55 -32.99
C ARG A 9 -15.32 11.74 -32.60
N PHE A 10 -15.54 11.91 -31.30
CA PHE A 10 -16.83 12.21 -30.69
C PHE A 10 -16.77 13.55 -29.97
N GLN A 11 -17.82 14.33 -30.12
CA GLN A 11 -18.07 15.53 -29.33
C GLN A 11 -19.19 15.24 -28.34
N PHE A 12 -18.94 15.54 -27.08
CA PHE A 12 -19.93 15.47 -26.01
C PHE A 12 -20.20 16.88 -25.52
N THR A 13 -21.46 17.20 -25.26
CA THR A 13 -21.87 18.44 -24.61
C THR A 13 -22.62 18.08 -23.32
N CYS A 14 -22.39 18.86 -22.28
CA CYS A 14 -23.08 18.71 -21.00
C CYS A 14 -23.11 20.07 -20.29
N ASN A 15 -24.07 20.24 -19.38
CA ASN A 15 -24.14 21.44 -18.55
C ASN A 15 -23.13 21.38 -17.39
N PHE A 16 -22.74 20.16 -17.00
CA PHE A 16 -21.85 19.91 -15.89
C PHE A 16 -21.10 18.59 -16.09
N LEU A 17 -19.80 18.58 -15.78
CA LEU A 17 -18.90 17.44 -15.90
C LEU A 17 -18.27 17.14 -14.54
N TRP A 18 -18.53 15.96 -14.00
CA TRP A 18 -17.90 15.46 -12.79
C TRP A 18 -16.90 14.36 -13.13
N MET A 19 -15.61 14.60 -12.89
CA MET A 19 -14.54 13.65 -13.22
C MET A 19 -14.18 12.79 -12.00
N CYS A 20 -14.44 11.49 -12.07
CA CYS A 20 -14.07 10.49 -11.04
C CYS A 20 -13.00 9.49 -11.52
N GLN A 21 -12.08 9.93 -12.40
CA GLN A 21 -11.14 9.04 -13.08
C GLN A 21 -9.99 8.52 -12.19
N GLY A 22 -9.87 8.98 -10.95
CA GLY A 22 -8.73 8.68 -10.07
C GLY A 22 -7.45 9.45 -10.46
N TYR A 23 -6.38 9.23 -9.71
CA TYR A 23 -5.08 9.88 -9.90
C TYR A 23 -3.99 8.93 -10.41
N TYR A 24 -4.29 7.63 -10.50
CA TYR A 24 -3.37 6.63 -11.02
C TYR A 24 -3.39 6.57 -12.55
N LYS A 25 -2.28 6.13 -13.12
CA LYS A 25 -2.15 5.81 -14.52
C LYS A 25 -2.65 4.37 -14.76
N PHE A 26 -3.89 4.22 -15.25
CA PHE A 26 -4.56 2.91 -15.37
C PHE A 26 -4.22 2.14 -16.66
N ASP A 27 -3.68 2.80 -17.68
CA ASP A 27 -3.28 2.15 -18.94
C ASP A 27 -1.98 1.35 -18.78
N LYS A 28 -1.03 1.83 -17.98
CA LYS A 28 0.22 1.12 -17.71
C LYS A 28 0.90 1.62 -16.44
N GLY A 29 1.23 0.70 -15.53
CA GLY A 29 2.06 0.96 -14.37
C GLY A 29 3.49 1.38 -14.72
N TYR A 30 4.17 2.08 -13.81
CA TYR A 30 5.57 2.42 -14.01
C TYR A 30 6.46 1.21 -13.73
N THR A 31 7.10 0.69 -14.79
CA THR A 31 8.12 -0.34 -14.69
C THR A 31 9.46 0.28 -15.07
N PRO A 32 10.48 0.27 -14.20
CA PRO A 32 11.81 0.74 -14.56
C PRO A 32 12.43 -0.11 -15.68
N GLU A 33 13.28 0.52 -16.49
CA GLU A 33 14.09 -0.21 -17.48
C GLU A 33 15.48 -0.48 -16.90
N TRP A 34 15.90 -1.74 -16.98
CA TRP A 34 17.25 -2.17 -16.58
C TRP A 34 17.98 -2.77 -17.78
N PRO A 35 19.32 -2.61 -17.88
CA PRO A 35 20.11 -3.31 -18.88
C PRO A 35 19.87 -4.82 -18.82
N ASN A 36 19.61 -5.43 -19.98
CA ASN A 36 19.38 -6.87 -20.15
C ASN A 36 18.12 -7.42 -19.44
N MET A 37 17.14 -6.59 -19.10
CA MET A 37 15.87 -7.04 -18.49
C MET A 37 15.12 -8.06 -19.36
N ASP A 38 15.22 -7.92 -20.69
CA ASP A 38 14.67 -8.83 -21.70
C ASP A 38 15.33 -10.21 -21.72
N THR A 39 16.54 -10.33 -21.16
CA THR A 39 17.26 -11.61 -21.05
C THR A 39 16.86 -12.43 -19.84
N TYR A 40 16.12 -11.85 -18.89
CA TYR A 40 15.66 -12.56 -17.71
C TYR A 40 14.66 -13.64 -18.09
N GLN A 41 14.96 -14.88 -17.70
CA GLN A 41 14.16 -16.07 -18.06
C GLN A 41 13.01 -16.35 -17.08
N GLY A 42 12.94 -15.60 -15.98
CA GLY A 42 11.85 -15.71 -15.02
C GLY A 42 10.67 -14.83 -15.38
N LEU A 43 9.64 -14.91 -14.55
CA LEU A 43 8.42 -14.13 -14.71
C LEU A 43 8.59 -12.72 -14.16
N LEU A 44 8.38 -11.71 -15.01
CA LEU A 44 8.32 -10.30 -14.63
C LEU A 44 6.87 -9.86 -14.57
N ILE A 45 6.41 -9.42 -13.41
CA ILE A 45 5.03 -8.94 -13.21
C ILE A 45 5.06 -7.59 -12.53
N HIS A 46 4.36 -6.63 -13.12
CA HIS A 46 3.99 -5.41 -12.42
C HIS A 46 2.71 -5.68 -11.60
N PRO A 47 2.60 -5.25 -10.32
CA PRO A 47 1.43 -5.55 -9.48
C PRO A 47 0.06 -5.14 -10.07
N MET A 48 0.03 -4.12 -10.92
CA MET A 48 -1.19 -3.71 -11.66
C MET A 48 -1.69 -4.75 -12.66
N GLU A 49 -0.83 -5.66 -13.13
CA GLU A 49 -1.14 -6.72 -14.10
C GLU A 49 -1.33 -8.08 -13.42
N TRP A 50 -1.34 -8.11 -12.08
CA TRP A 50 -1.50 -9.33 -11.30
C TRP A 50 -2.82 -10.02 -11.62
N ASN A 51 -2.78 -11.34 -11.78
CA ASN A 51 -3.96 -12.18 -12.04
C ASN A 51 -3.75 -13.58 -11.47
N ASP A 52 -4.79 -14.41 -11.51
CA ASP A 52 -4.80 -15.74 -10.89
C ASP A 52 -3.88 -16.77 -11.56
N GLN A 53 -3.28 -16.43 -12.72
CA GLN A 53 -2.34 -17.30 -13.42
C GLN A 53 -0.89 -17.12 -12.95
N VAL A 54 -0.63 -16.13 -12.07
CA VAL A 54 0.70 -15.89 -11.50
C VAL A 54 1.03 -17.01 -10.52
N ASP A 55 1.88 -17.94 -10.94
CA ASP A 55 2.46 -18.96 -10.06
C ASP A 55 3.72 -18.42 -9.37
N TYR A 56 3.65 -18.26 -8.05
CA TYR A 56 4.77 -17.89 -7.18
C TYR A 56 5.13 -18.97 -6.15
N LYS A 57 4.35 -20.06 -6.09
CA LYS A 57 4.49 -21.07 -5.04
C LYS A 57 5.83 -21.81 -5.13
N GLY A 58 6.54 -21.91 -4.02
CA GLY A 58 7.86 -22.52 -3.93
C GLY A 58 8.93 -21.83 -4.78
N LYS A 59 8.68 -20.60 -5.29
CA LYS A 59 9.66 -19.83 -6.06
C LYS A 59 10.43 -18.86 -5.17
N LYS A 60 11.60 -18.45 -5.66
CA LYS A 60 12.35 -17.32 -5.11
C LYS A 60 11.86 -16.05 -5.80
N VAL A 61 11.23 -15.16 -5.03
CA VAL A 61 10.59 -13.95 -5.54
C VAL A 61 11.40 -12.73 -5.12
N LEU A 62 11.72 -11.87 -6.07
CA LEU A 62 12.28 -10.54 -5.83
C LEU A 62 11.18 -9.50 -5.96
N CYS A 63 10.83 -8.83 -4.86
CA CYS A 63 9.91 -7.68 -4.87
C CYS A 63 10.73 -6.39 -4.93
N ILE A 64 10.58 -5.62 -6.00
CA ILE A 64 11.30 -4.35 -6.19
C ILE A 64 10.37 -3.19 -5.82
N GLY A 65 10.75 -2.45 -4.78
CA GLY A 65 9.94 -1.36 -4.23
C GLY A 65 9.72 -1.51 -2.72
N SER A 66 9.36 -0.41 -2.08
CA SER A 66 9.19 -0.29 -0.62
C SER A 66 7.90 0.43 -0.22
N GLY A 67 6.99 0.67 -1.18
CA GLY A 67 5.75 1.40 -0.93
C GLY A 67 4.63 0.53 -0.37
N ALA A 68 3.43 1.11 -0.27
CA ALA A 68 2.24 0.43 0.23
C ALA A 68 1.93 -0.89 -0.52
N THR A 69 2.15 -0.95 -1.83
CA THR A 69 1.95 -2.18 -2.63
C THR A 69 2.89 -3.30 -2.19
N THR A 70 4.15 -3.00 -1.89
CA THR A 70 5.10 -4.00 -1.35
C THR A 70 4.64 -4.47 0.03
N ALA A 71 4.22 -3.53 0.88
CA ALA A 71 3.75 -3.80 2.24
C ALA A 71 2.53 -4.74 2.30
N THR A 72 1.73 -4.82 1.22
CA THR A 72 0.59 -5.73 1.14
C THR A 72 0.92 -7.02 0.38
N VAL A 73 1.64 -6.93 -0.74
CA VAL A 73 1.97 -8.10 -1.58
C VAL A 73 2.92 -9.05 -0.86
N VAL A 74 3.98 -8.54 -0.25
CA VAL A 74 5.02 -9.39 0.36
C VAL A 74 4.45 -10.28 1.47
N PRO A 75 3.70 -9.76 2.47
CA PRO A 75 3.11 -10.62 3.49
C PRO A 75 2.09 -11.61 2.92
N ALA A 76 1.36 -11.25 1.86
CA ALA A 76 0.35 -12.12 1.26
C ALA A 76 0.94 -13.35 0.55
N ILE A 77 2.15 -13.22 -0.03
CA ILE A 77 2.79 -14.33 -0.77
C ILE A 77 3.87 -15.05 0.05
N ALA A 78 4.35 -14.45 1.15
CA ALA A 78 5.54 -14.93 1.87
C ALA A 78 5.44 -16.38 2.36
N ALA A 79 4.26 -16.83 2.79
CA ALA A 79 4.06 -18.20 3.29
C ALA A 79 4.09 -19.27 2.18
N ASP A 80 3.87 -18.86 0.93
CA ASP A 80 3.73 -19.74 -0.23
C ASP A 80 5.01 -19.79 -1.08
N CYS A 81 5.86 -18.76 -1.00
CA CYS A 81 7.15 -18.71 -1.68
C CYS A 81 8.24 -19.54 -0.97
N ASP A 82 9.26 -19.99 -1.70
CA ASP A 82 10.47 -20.57 -1.09
C ASP A 82 11.28 -19.48 -0.37
N HIS A 83 11.40 -18.32 -1.00
CA HIS A 83 12.04 -17.15 -0.40
C HIS A 83 11.52 -15.86 -1.04
N VAL A 84 11.35 -14.81 -0.24
CA VAL A 84 11.02 -13.47 -0.74
C VAL A 84 12.13 -12.51 -0.37
N THR A 85 12.72 -11.87 -1.36
CA THR A 85 13.69 -10.78 -1.19
C THR A 85 13.02 -9.46 -1.53
N VAL A 86 13.11 -8.46 -0.66
CA VAL A 86 12.62 -7.10 -0.94
C VAL A 86 13.81 -6.21 -1.28
N LEU A 87 13.81 -5.67 -2.49
CA LEU A 87 14.80 -4.69 -2.93
C LEU A 87 14.24 -3.28 -2.75
N GLN A 88 14.77 -2.56 -1.77
CA GLN A 88 14.33 -1.22 -1.41
C GLN A 88 15.42 -0.20 -1.76
N ARG A 89 15.05 0.85 -2.52
CA ARG A 89 15.95 2.00 -2.73
C ARG A 89 15.93 2.96 -1.54
N SER A 90 14.73 3.17 -1.00
CA SER A 90 14.47 4.02 0.16
C SER A 90 13.45 3.27 1.02
N PRO A 91 13.79 2.86 2.24
CA PRO A 91 12.83 2.26 3.16
C PRO A 91 11.64 3.19 3.42
N THR A 92 10.56 2.63 4.00
CA THR A 92 9.41 3.40 4.49
C THR A 92 9.21 3.12 5.97
N TYR A 93 8.62 4.06 6.70
CA TYR A 93 8.13 3.76 8.04
C TYR A 93 6.86 2.90 7.95
N PHE A 94 6.66 2.05 8.95
CA PHE A 94 5.49 1.17 9.06
C PHE A 94 4.72 1.47 10.33
N TRP A 95 3.40 1.58 10.19
CA TRP A 95 2.49 1.45 11.31
C TRP A 95 2.09 -0.01 11.44
N THR A 96 2.42 -0.63 12.57
CA THR A 96 2.07 -2.03 12.81
C THR A 96 0.78 -2.11 13.62
N GLY A 97 -0.06 -3.09 13.32
CA GLY A 97 -1.34 -3.23 13.99
C GLY A 97 -2.24 -4.25 13.31
N ARG A 98 -3.27 -4.69 14.03
CA ARG A 98 -4.32 -5.53 13.46
C ARG A 98 -5.17 -4.68 12.51
N ASN A 99 -5.61 -5.28 11.42
CA ASN A 99 -6.62 -4.68 10.54
C ASN A 99 -8.02 -4.80 11.20
N ALA A 100 -8.23 -4.04 12.28
CA ALA A 100 -9.45 -4.02 13.08
C ALA A 100 -9.69 -2.61 13.65
N ASN A 101 -10.90 -2.33 14.11
CA ASN A 101 -11.22 -1.06 14.75
C ASN A 101 -11.90 -1.31 16.09
N GLU A 102 -11.10 -1.28 17.16
CA GLU A 102 -11.55 -1.61 18.53
C GLU A 102 -12.70 -0.72 18.99
N VAL A 103 -12.74 0.55 18.56
CA VAL A 103 -13.84 1.46 18.89
C VAL A 103 -15.12 1.04 18.17
N ALA A 104 -15.03 0.67 16.89
CA ALA A 104 -16.18 0.16 16.15
C ALA A 104 -16.70 -1.14 16.79
N ASP A 105 -15.80 -2.06 17.13
CA ASP A 105 -16.14 -3.36 17.72
C ASP A 105 -16.83 -3.18 19.08
N MET A 106 -16.27 -2.33 19.95
CA MET A 106 -16.90 -1.96 21.22
C MET A 106 -18.29 -1.33 21.03
N LEU A 107 -18.46 -0.41 20.08
CA LEU A 107 -19.75 0.23 19.85
C LEU A 107 -20.80 -0.74 19.29
N ARG A 108 -20.39 -1.73 18.48
CA ARG A 108 -21.27 -2.80 18.01
C ARG A 108 -21.68 -3.73 19.15
N GLU A 109 -20.75 -4.07 20.05
CA GLU A 109 -21.05 -4.85 21.26
C GLU A 109 -22.05 -4.14 22.17
N LEU A 110 -22.05 -2.80 22.18
CA LEU A 110 -23.02 -1.97 22.90
C LEU A 110 -24.34 -1.74 22.14
N GLU A 111 -24.54 -2.41 21.00
CA GLU A 111 -25.75 -2.30 20.17
C GLU A 111 -26.07 -0.87 19.71
N ILE A 112 -25.03 -0.05 19.50
CA ILE A 112 -25.18 1.30 18.95
C ILE A 112 -25.56 1.21 17.46
N ASP A 113 -26.44 2.10 17.02
CA ASP A 113 -26.83 2.19 15.61
C ASP A 113 -25.62 2.44 14.68
N GLU A 114 -25.53 1.70 13.57
CA GLU A 114 -24.38 1.71 12.66
C GLU A 114 -24.09 3.11 12.08
N THR A 115 -25.11 3.97 11.94
CA THR A 115 -24.93 5.36 11.50
C THR A 115 -24.05 6.15 12.49
N TRP A 116 -24.28 5.96 13.79
CA TRP A 116 -23.49 6.59 14.84
C TRP A 116 -22.10 5.95 14.96
N ILE A 117 -22.00 4.63 14.77
CA ILE A 117 -20.70 3.95 14.75
C ILE A 117 -19.81 4.54 13.66
N HIS A 118 -20.30 4.64 12.43
CA HIS A 118 -19.55 5.22 11.32
C HIS A 118 -19.15 6.67 11.58
N GLU A 119 -20.05 7.50 12.11
CA GLU A 119 -19.76 8.90 12.38
C GLU A 119 -18.70 9.06 13.49
N ILE A 120 -18.83 8.32 14.59
CA ILE A 120 -17.86 8.35 15.72
C ILE A 120 -16.49 7.89 15.24
N VAL A 121 -16.44 6.73 14.57
CA VAL A 121 -15.19 6.13 14.08
C VAL A 121 -14.51 7.05 13.07
N ARG A 122 -15.26 7.63 12.12
CA ARG A 122 -14.73 8.57 11.14
C ARG A 122 -14.11 9.78 11.81
N ARG A 123 -14.81 10.41 12.76
CA ARG A 123 -14.29 11.59 13.48
C ARG A 123 -13.02 11.26 14.26
N LYS A 124 -13.00 10.11 14.94
CA LYS A 124 -11.82 9.66 15.67
C LYS A 124 -10.63 9.44 14.73
N ILE A 125 -10.82 8.72 13.62
CA ILE A 125 -9.76 8.46 12.64
C ILE A 125 -9.21 9.76 12.07
N LEU A 126 -10.09 10.69 11.68
CA LEU A 126 -9.66 11.99 11.14
C LEU A 126 -8.88 12.81 12.17
N HIS A 127 -9.36 12.85 13.42
CA HIS A 127 -8.67 13.53 14.51
C HIS A 127 -7.28 12.93 14.79
N ASP A 128 -7.19 11.59 14.89
CA ASP A 128 -5.93 10.90 15.17
C ASP A 128 -4.93 11.09 14.01
N GLN A 129 -5.39 11.02 12.76
CA GLN A 129 -4.57 11.28 11.58
C GLN A 129 -4.05 12.72 11.53
N GLU A 130 -4.90 13.70 11.84
CA GLU A 130 -4.49 15.12 11.93
C GLU A 130 -3.42 15.30 13.01
N MET A 131 -3.63 14.68 14.18
CA MET A 131 -2.68 14.75 15.29
C MET A 131 -1.32 14.15 14.94
N VAL A 132 -1.29 12.95 14.36
CA VAL A 132 -0.05 12.29 13.89
C VAL A 132 0.62 13.13 12.80
N THR A 133 -0.15 13.67 11.85
CA THR A 133 0.37 14.52 10.78
C THR A 133 1.04 15.76 11.36
N ARG A 134 0.37 16.46 12.29
CA ARG A 134 0.95 17.64 12.96
C ARG A 134 2.22 17.28 13.74
N LEU A 135 2.19 16.19 14.52
CA LEU A 135 3.37 15.70 15.25
C LEU A 135 4.54 15.37 14.32
N SER A 136 4.28 14.87 13.11
CA SER A 136 5.35 14.60 12.14
C SER A 136 6.10 15.86 11.67
N PHE A 137 5.46 17.03 11.74
CA PHE A 137 6.10 18.33 11.47
C PHE A 137 6.72 18.95 12.73
N ASP A 138 6.00 18.91 13.85
CA ASP A 138 6.39 19.60 15.09
C ASP A 138 7.45 18.83 15.90
N ALA A 139 7.40 17.49 15.87
CA ALA A 139 8.26 16.59 16.63
C ALA A 139 8.59 15.30 15.84
N PRO A 140 9.26 15.41 14.67
CA PRO A 140 9.52 14.28 13.77
C PRO A 140 10.28 13.12 14.43
N GLU A 141 11.25 13.41 15.30
CA GLU A 141 12.02 12.36 15.99
C GLU A 141 11.16 11.51 16.94
N LEU A 142 10.16 12.13 17.58
CA LEU A 142 9.23 11.39 18.44
C LEU A 142 8.41 10.38 17.63
N VAL A 143 7.84 10.83 16.50
CA VAL A 143 7.05 9.98 15.60
C VAL A 143 7.92 8.89 14.99
N ARG A 144 9.14 9.24 14.58
CA ARG A 144 10.14 8.29 14.07
C ARG A 144 10.43 7.19 15.09
N ASP A 145 10.75 7.55 16.32
CA ASP A 145 11.11 6.60 17.37
C ASP A 145 9.91 5.70 17.74
N GLU A 146 8.70 6.26 17.79
CA GLU A 146 7.48 5.47 18.02
C GLU A 146 7.27 4.41 16.92
N LEU A 147 7.37 4.80 15.65
CA LEU A 147 7.23 3.90 14.51
C LEU A 147 8.30 2.79 14.51
N LEU A 148 9.56 3.15 14.76
CA LEU A 148 10.66 2.19 14.79
C LEU A 148 10.59 1.24 15.99
N ASN A 149 10.22 1.74 17.17
CA ASN A 149 10.08 0.91 18.36
C ASN A 149 8.92 -0.09 18.22
N ASN A 150 7.80 0.33 17.63
CA ASN A 150 6.69 -0.56 17.33
C ASN A 150 7.12 -1.71 16.41
N VAL A 151 7.82 -1.41 15.32
CA VAL A 151 8.37 -2.44 14.41
C VAL A 151 9.37 -3.35 15.14
N LYS A 152 10.31 -2.78 15.89
CA LYS A 152 11.34 -3.53 16.62
C LYS A 152 10.74 -4.53 17.61
N SER A 153 9.60 -4.21 18.22
CA SER A 153 8.92 -5.11 19.17
C SER A 153 8.39 -6.41 18.53
N LEU A 154 8.22 -6.42 17.20
CA LEU A 154 7.72 -7.57 16.44
C LEU A 154 8.84 -8.36 15.74
N LEU A 155 10.09 -7.91 15.85
CA LEU A 155 11.23 -8.51 15.17
C LEU A 155 12.12 -9.27 16.17
N PRO A 156 12.89 -10.27 15.69
CA PRO A 156 13.89 -10.94 16.51
C PRO A 156 14.91 -9.96 17.11
N GLU A 157 15.48 -10.33 18.25
CA GLU A 157 16.56 -9.56 18.86
C GLU A 157 17.76 -9.45 17.90
N GLY A 158 18.31 -8.23 17.78
CA GLY A 158 19.45 -7.96 16.90
C GLY A 158 19.11 -7.80 15.41
N TYR A 159 17.83 -7.77 15.03
CA TYR A 159 17.44 -7.52 13.65
C TYR A 159 17.93 -6.14 13.15
N ASP A 160 18.38 -6.09 11.90
CA ASP A 160 18.88 -4.86 11.29
C ASP A 160 17.73 -3.89 10.99
N MET A 161 17.64 -2.82 11.80
CA MET A 161 16.60 -1.80 11.69
C MET A 161 16.82 -0.83 10.53
N THR A 162 17.97 -0.88 9.83
CA THR A 162 18.19 -0.03 8.64
C THR A 162 17.19 -0.32 7.52
N HIS A 163 16.62 -1.53 7.48
CA HIS A 163 15.55 -1.90 6.55
C HIS A 163 14.21 -1.18 6.76
N PHE A 164 14.04 -0.46 7.87
CA PHE A 164 12.81 0.27 8.24
C PHE A 164 13.04 1.77 8.47
N SER A 165 14.27 2.26 8.28
CA SER A 165 14.62 3.67 8.44
C SER A 165 14.88 4.29 7.06
N PRO A 166 13.99 5.17 6.55
CA PRO A 166 14.19 5.90 5.30
C PRO A 166 15.45 6.76 5.27
#